data_AF-A0A5A7PT16-F1
#
_entry.id   AF-A0A5A7PT16-F1
#
_cell.length_a   1.000
_cell.length_b   1.000
_cell.length_c   1.000
_cell.angle_alpha   90.00
_cell.angle_beta   90.00
_cell.angle_gamma   90.00
#
_symmetry.space_group_name_H-M   'P 1'
#
loop_
_entity.id
_entity.type
_entity.pdbx_description
1 polymer ?
#
loop_
_entity_poly.entity_id
_entity_poly.type
_entity_poly.pdbx_seq_one_letter_code
_entity_poly.pdbx_strand_id
1 'polypeptide(L)'
;MSGSESEIATGLMKIRERPSAEDLLVVTQYPADSFDVDGLYVDGNDPDAYAFERGLPCVTVDFDVHKYDPEDGEVKYVEGSGSCLGGWALFVGLYSDAVALRAADFPELKPNSIYFTDALEDAVIEDDNFPTGGHDIGIFDYENKTVSSCYYPCDAKNMRKTFPAPMWFCPSLD
;
A
#
# COMPACT_ATOMS: atom_id res chain seq x y z
N MET A 1 27.56 14.84 1.04
CA MET A 1 27.12 15.26 -0.31
C MET A 1 25.81 14.54 -0.57
N SER A 2 24.87 15.26 -1.18
CA SER A 2 23.44 15.00 -1.34
C SER A 2 23.04 13.53 -1.46
N GLY A 3 22.21 13.05 -0.53
CA GLY A 3 21.37 11.88 -0.74
C GLY A 3 20.30 12.24 -1.77
N SER A 4 20.22 11.47 -2.84
CA SER A 4 19.15 11.55 -3.82
C SER A 4 17.95 10.78 -3.27
N GLU A 5 16.94 11.51 -2.82
CA GLU A 5 15.59 10.96 -2.64
C GLU A 5 15.08 10.60 -4.04
N SER A 6 15.01 9.31 -4.33
CA SER A 6 14.36 8.81 -5.55
C SER A 6 12.86 9.03 -5.40
N GLU A 7 12.32 9.91 -6.24
CA GLU A 7 10.90 10.21 -6.38
C GLU A 7 10.14 8.92 -6.73
N ILE A 8 9.30 8.45 -5.80
CA ILE A 8 8.65 7.14 -5.85
C ILE A 8 7.41 7.19 -6.75
N ALA A 9 7.23 6.13 -7.55
CA ALA A 9 6.19 5.98 -8.56
C ALA A 9 4.77 6.22 -8.02
N THR A 10 4.02 7.08 -8.74
CA THR A 10 2.66 7.50 -8.40
C THR A 10 1.63 6.49 -8.93
N GLY A 11 1.00 5.71 -8.04
CA GLY A 11 -0.19 4.94 -8.35
C GLY A 11 -1.44 5.81 -8.25
N LEU A 12 -1.96 6.32 -9.37
CA LEU A 12 -3.20 7.11 -9.38
C LEU A 12 -4.41 6.18 -9.29
N MET A 13 -4.81 5.83 -8.07
CA MET A 13 -5.88 4.87 -7.84
C MET A 13 -7.24 5.55 -7.73
N LYS A 14 -8.08 5.36 -8.75
CA LYS A 14 -9.44 5.91 -8.80
C LYS A 14 -10.39 4.99 -8.06
N ILE A 15 -10.92 5.48 -6.93
CA ILE A 15 -11.91 4.73 -6.15
C ILE A 15 -13.25 4.72 -6.88
N ARG A 16 -13.81 3.54 -7.11
CA ARG A 16 -15.08 3.38 -7.82
C ARG A 16 -16.08 2.55 -7.02
N GLU A 17 -16.59 3.10 -5.91
CA GLU A 17 -18.00 3.07 -5.48
C GLU A 17 -18.24 3.89 -4.19
N ARG A 18 -19.47 4.40 -4.03
CA ARG A 18 -19.77 5.83 -3.81
C ARG A 18 -19.86 6.32 -2.34
N PRO A 19 -18.94 7.19 -1.88
CA PRO A 19 -19.30 8.35 -1.07
C PRO A 19 -19.97 9.36 -2.01
N SER A 20 -21.30 9.43 -1.99
CA SER A 20 -22.10 10.43 -2.73
C SER A 20 -21.58 10.84 -4.12
N ALA A 21 -21.47 9.91 -5.07
CA ALA A 21 -21.31 10.15 -6.53
C ALA A 21 -20.22 11.12 -7.07
N GLU A 22 -19.48 11.87 -6.24
CA GLU A 22 -18.72 13.05 -6.67
C GLU A 22 -17.32 13.14 -6.02
N ASP A 23 -17.03 12.34 -4.99
CA ASP A 23 -15.73 12.38 -4.32
C ASP A 23 -14.70 11.50 -5.05
N LEU A 24 -13.75 12.14 -5.70
CA LEU A 24 -12.56 11.49 -6.25
C LEU A 24 -11.41 11.62 -5.26
N LEU A 25 -10.90 10.49 -4.76
CA LEU A 25 -9.70 10.44 -3.94
C LEU A 25 -8.50 10.04 -4.80
N VAL A 26 -7.36 10.67 -4.51
CA VAL A 26 -6.04 10.28 -4.97
C VAL A 26 -5.27 9.77 -3.76
N VAL A 27 -4.84 8.52 -3.81
CA VAL A 27 -4.11 7.86 -2.72
C VAL A 27 -2.70 7.57 -3.22
N THR A 28 -1.71 8.09 -2.52
CA THR A 28 -0.28 7.85 -2.80
C THR A 28 0.26 6.93 -1.71
N GLN A 29 0.80 5.78 -2.12
CA GLN A 29 1.46 4.82 -1.23
C GLN A 29 2.96 5.10 -1.18
N TYR A 30 3.54 5.09 0.01
CA TYR A 30 4.97 5.27 0.21
C TYR A 30 5.61 3.97 0.72
N PRO A 31 6.08 3.10 -0.19
CA PRO A 31 6.93 1.97 0.16
C PRO A 31 8.36 2.43 0.46
N ALA A 32 9.01 1.75 1.41
CA ALA A 32 10.44 1.80 1.62
C ALA A 32 11.06 0.48 1.14
N ASP A 33 12.10 0.57 0.32
CA ASP A 33 12.76 -0.58 -0.28
C ASP A 33 13.79 -1.22 0.68
N SER A 34 14.21 -2.45 0.34
CA SER A 34 15.41 -3.08 0.86
C SER A 34 15.37 -3.47 2.34
N PHE A 35 14.35 -4.22 2.77
CA PHE A 35 14.33 -4.81 4.12
C PHE A 35 14.76 -6.28 4.09
N ASP A 36 15.66 -6.72 4.98
CA ASP A 36 16.00 -8.15 5.12
C ASP A 36 14.89 -8.92 5.87
N VAL A 37 14.98 -10.26 5.89
CA VAL A 37 14.02 -11.16 6.56
C VAL A 37 13.87 -10.91 8.06
N ASP A 38 14.87 -10.27 8.68
CA ASP A 38 14.85 -9.88 10.09
C ASP A 38 14.19 -8.50 10.32
N GLY A 39 13.67 -7.86 9.26
CA GLY A 39 13.02 -6.55 9.29
C GLY A 39 13.98 -5.36 9.39
N LEU A 40 15.28 -5.59 9.18
CA LEU A 40 16.29 -4.55 9.19
C LEU A 40 16.48 -3.97 7.78
N TYR A 41 16.58 -2.65 7.70
CA TYR A 41 16.94 -1.96 6.47
C TYR A 41 18.34 -2.36 5.99
N VAL A 42 18.47 -2.60 4.70
CA VAL A 42 19.71 -2.90 3.99
C VAL A 42 19.95 -1.79 2.99
N ASP A 43 21.12 -1.18 3.02
CA ASP A 43 21.47 -0.16 2.02
C ASP A 43 21.68 -0.85 0.66
N GLY A 44 20.83 -0.51 -0.32
CA GLY A 44 20.94 -1.05 -1.67
C GLY A 44 22.24 -0.67 -2.41
N ASN A 45 22.97 0.34 -1.90
CA ASN A 45 24.28 0.71 -2.42
C ASN A 45 25.44 -0.07 -1.77
N ASP A 46 25.16 -0.92 -0.78
CA ASP A 46 26.17 -1.80 -0.19
C ASP A 46 26.57 -2.87 -1.23
N PRO A 47 27.80 -2.83 -1.76
CA PRO A 47 28.25 -3.76 -2.78
C PRO A 47 28.33 -5.21 -2.28
N ASP A 48 28.35 -5.43 -0.95
CA ASP A 48 28.34 -6.76 -0.35
C ASP A 48 26.89 -7.27 -0.11
N ALA A 49 25.89 -6.40 -0.20
CA ALA A 49 24.51 -6.73 0.14
C ALA A 49 23.70 -7.35 -1.01
N TYR A 50 24.12 -7.17 -2.27
CA TYR A 50 23.42 -7.65 -3.47
C TYR A 50 21.90 -7.40 -3.42
N ALA A 51 21.45 -6.31 -2.79
CA ALA A 51 20.05 -6.10 -2.39
C ALA A 51 19.06 -6.21 -3.55
N PHE A 52 19.45 -5.69 -4.72
CA PHE A 52 18.68 -5.76 -5.95
C PHE A 52 18.56 -7.20 -6.49
N GLU A 53 19.63 -7.99 -6.44
CA GLU A 53 19.64 -9.40 -6.88
C GLU A 53 18.91 -10.31 -5.88
N ARG A 54 18.91 -9.95 -4.59
CA ARG A 54 18.23 -10.69 -3.51
C ARG A 54 16.71 -10.50 -3.51
N GLY A 55 16.17 -9.55 -4.29
CA GLY A 55 14.73 -9.27 -4.33
C GLY A 55 14.16 -8.89 -2.96
N LEU A 56 14.88 -8.05 -2.20
CA LEU A 56 14.47 -7.69 -0.84
C LEU A 56 13.06 -7.05 -0.84
N PRO A 57 12.19 -7.40 0.13
CA PRO A 57 10.84 -6.85 0.20
C PRO A 57 10.83 -5.33 0.37
N CYS A 58 9.81 -4.73 -0.25
CA CYS A 58 9.35 -3.39 0.06
C CYS A 58 8.41 -3.45 1.28
N VAL A 59 8.40 -2.41 2.10
CA VAL A 59 7.42 -2.27 3.18
C VAL A 59 6.77 -0.90 3.13
N THR A 60 5.45 -0.84 3.17
CA THR A 60 4.73 0.43 3.21
C THR A 60 4.99 1.13 4.54
N VAL A 61 5.37 2.41 4.48
CA VAL A 61 5.65 3.23 5.67
C VAL A 61 4.65 4.36 5.87
N ASP A 62 4.04 4.88 4.80
CA ASP A 62 3.03 5.96 4.89
C ASP A 62 2.09 5.97 3.67
N PHE A 63 1.04 6.79 3.79
CA PHE A 63 0.15 7.18 2.71
C PHE A 63 -0.19 8.66 2.79
N ASP A 64 -0.37 9.25 1.62
CA ASP A 64 -1.06 10.53 1.48
C ASP A 64 -2.38 10.33 0.74
N VAL A 65 -3.44 10.92 1.27
CA VAL A 65 -4.75 10.95 0.63
C VAL A 65 -5.09 12.38 0.28
N HIS A 66 -5.51 12.60 -0.95
CA HIS A 66 -6.02 13.87 -1.41
C HIS A 66 -7.42 13.71 -1.97
N LYS A 67 -8.27 14.70 -1.74
CA LYS A 67 -9.61 14.76 -2.28
C LYS A 67 -9.67 15.82 -3.38
N TYR A 68 -10.12 15.42 -4.55
CA TYR A 68 -10.46 16.36 -5.62
C TYR A 68 -11.76 17.07 -5.30
N ASP A 69 -11.73 18.39 -5.39
CA ASP A 69 -12.91 19.25 -5.26
C ASP A 69 -13.31 19.74 -6.66
N PRO A 70 -14.47 19.32 -7.18
CA PRO A 70 -14.90 19.70 -8.52
C PRO A 70 -15.33 21.17 -8.62
N GLU A 71 -15.62 21.85 -7.50
CA GLU A 71 -16.08 23.26 -7.52
C GLU A 71 -14.93 24.22 -7.84
N ASP A 72 -13.75 24.00 -7.25
CA ASP A 72 -12.55 24.79 -7.51
C ASP A 72 -11.55 24.11 -8.44
N GLY A 73 -11.74 22.81 -8.73
CA GLY A 73 -10.86 22.03 -9.60
C GLY A 73 -9.53 21.66 -8.94
N GLU A 74 -9.42 21.79 -7.62
CA GLU A 74 -8.20 21.59 -6.85
C GLU A 74 -8.16 20.21 -6.17
N VAL A 75 -6.95 19.77 -5.83
CA VAL A 75 -6.70 18.53 -5.08
C VAL A 75 -6.23 18.90 -3.68
N LYS A 76 -7.05 18.62 -2.67
CA LYS A 76 -6.83 19.05 -1.28
C LYS A 76 -6.35 17.89 -0.44
N TYR A 77 -5.29 18.12 0.33
CA TYR A 77 -4.78 17.13 1.27
C TYR A 77 -5.83 16.77 2.33
N VAL A 78 -5.97 15.49 2.62
CA VAL A 78 -6.81 14.98 3.70
C VAL A 78 -5.92 14.82 4.92
N GLU A 79 -6.05 15.74 5.88
CA GLU A 79 -5.28 15.70 7.13
C GLU A 79 -5.51 14.39 7.89
N GLY A 80 -4.44 13.84 8.46
CA GLY A 80 -4.47 12.60 9.24
C GLY A 80 -5.05 12.73 10.66
N SER A 81 -5.68 13.85 11.05
CA SER A 81 -6.21 14.01 12.42
C SER A 81 -7.73 14.19 12.44
N GLY A 82 -8.45 13.30 13.15
CA GLY A 82 -9.88 13.39 13.42
C GLY A 82 -10.78 13.16 12.19
N SER A 83 -11.53 12.05 12.16
CA SER A 83 -12.50 11.70 11.09
C SER A 83 -11.97 11.94 9.66
N CYS A 84 -10.67 11.71 9.45
CA CYS A 84 -9.88 12.07 8.28
C CYS A 84 -10.41 11.46 6.98
N LEU A 85 -10.71 10.15 7.00
CA LEU A 85 -11.39 9.48 5.89
C LEU A 85 -12.88 9.34 6.15
N GLY A 86 -13.48 10.12 7.06
CA GLY A 86 -14.91 10.10 7.32
C GLY A 86 -15.48 8.73 7.74
N GLY A 87 -14.68 7.84 8.33
CA GLY A 87 -15.08 6.47 8.65
C GLY A 87 -15.10 5.50 7.47
N TRP A 88 -14.49 5.88 6.34
CA TRP A 88 -14.26 4.98 5.20
C TRP A 88 -13.05 4.07 5.45
N ALA A 89 -13.11 2.88 4.88
CA ALA A 89 -12.00 1.94 4.71
C ALA A 89 -11.67 1.87 3.21
N LEU A 90 -10.44 2.21 2.85
CA LEU A 90 -9.98 2.20 1.45
C LEU A 90 -9.26 0.88 1.17
N PHE A 91 -9.41 0.35 -0.02
CA PHE A 91 -8.71 -0.84 -0.52
C PHE A 91 -7.91 -0.42 -1.74
N VAL A 92 -6.59 -0.52 -1.62
CA VAL A 92 -5.62 -0.08 -2.63
C VAL A 92 -4.59 -1.19 -2.86
N GLY A 93 -4.00 -1.23 -4.04
CA GLY A 93 -3.07 -2.30 -4.39
C GLY A 93 -2.77 -2.35 -5.87
N LEU A 94 -1.58 -2.80 -6.23
CA LEU A 94 -1.17 -2.95 -7.61
C LEU A 94 -2.18 -3.84 -8.39
N TYR A 95 -2.49 -3.44 -9.62
CA TYR A 95 -3.45 -4.12 -10.51
C TYR A 95 -4.89 -4.28 -9.99
N SER A 96 -5.26 -3.59 -8.90
CA SER A 96 -6.62 -3.61 -8.37
C SER A 96 -7.39 -2.35 -8.79
N ASP A 97 -8.71 -2.44 -8.95
CA ASP A 97 -9.53 -1.24 -8.87
C ASP A 97 -9.62 -0.82 -7.40
N ALA A 98 -9.40 0.46 -7.12
CA ALA A 98 -9.49 0.95 -5.75
C ALA A 98 -10.96 1.03 -5.31
N VAL A 99 -11.22 0.65 -4.05
CA VAL A 99 -12.57 0.61 -3.50
C VAL A 99 -12.59 1.31 -2.15
N ALA A 100 -13.70 1.98 -1.83
CA ALA A 100 -13.96 2.51 -0.51
C ALA A 100 -15.25 1.91 0.02
N LEU A 101 -15.21 1.39 1.24
CA LEU A 101 -16.37 0.87 1.96
C LEU A 101 -16.58 1.66 3.24
N ARG A 102 -17.84 1.91 3.61
CA ARG A 102 -18.16 2.49 4.91
C ARG A 102 -17.87 1.45 5.98
N ALA A 103 -16.93 1.71 6.88
CA ALA A 103 -16.62 0.78 7.97
C ALA A 103 -17.84 0.54 8.89
N ALA A 104 -18.76 1.50 8.99
CA ALA A 104 -20.00 1.35 9.77
C ALA A 104 -20.92 0.22 9.25
N ASP A 105 -20.81 -0.14 7.97
CA ASP A 105 -21.63 -1.19 7.35
C ASP A 105 -21.01 -2.58 7.51
N PHE A 106 -19.73 -2.66 7.91
CA PHE A 106 -18.93 -3.88 7.99
C PHE A 106 -18.11 -3.91 9.30
N PRO A 107 -18.58 -4.58 10.36
CA PRO A 107 -17.93 -4.60 11.68
C PRO A 107 -16.47 -5.08 11.68
N GLU A 108 -16.06 -5.83 10.65
CA GLU A 108 -14.71 -6.34 10.46
C GLU A 108 -13.73 -5.28 9.94
N LEU A 109 -14.24 -4.16 9.43
CA LEU A 109 -13.44 -3.07 8.89
C LEU A 109 -13.13 -2.02 9.96
N LYS A 110 -11.86 -1.67 10.06
CA LYS A 110 -11.40 -0.49 10.81
C LYS A 110 -11.82 0.80 10.07
N PRO A 111 -12.47 1.77 10.72
CA PRO A 111 -12.70 3.08 10.13
C PRO A 111 -11.37 3.82 9.93
N ASN A 112 -11.33 4.77 9.00
CA ASN A 112 -10.15 5.60 8.72
C ASN A 112 -8.89 4.78 8.42
N SER A 113 -9.04 3.69 7.69
CA SER A 113 -7.92 2.80 7.37
C SER A 113 -7.79 2.54 5.88
N ILE A 114 -6.57 2.18 5.47
CA ILE A 114 -6.22 1.80 4.11
C ILE A 114 -5.71 0.36 4.15
N TYR A 115 -6.44 -0.55 3.53
CA TYR A 115 -6.06 -1.93 3.30
C TYR A 115 -5.26 -1.96 2.00
N PHE A 116 -3.98 -2.33 2.10
CA PHE A 116 -3.07 -2.27 0.97
C PHE A 116 -2.49 -3.63 0.63
N THR A 117 -2.23 -3.83 -0.66
CA THR A 117 -1.31 -4.85 -1.18
C THR A 117 -0.11 -4.14 -1.83
N ASP A 118 0.73 -4.90 -2.54
CA ASP A 118 1.96 -4.40 -3.16
C ASP A 118 1.73 -3.09 -3.94
N ALA A 119 2.66 -2.15 -3.81
CA ALA A 119 2.61 -0.86 -4.53
C ALA A 119 3.32 -0.91 -5.89
N LEU A 120 4.27 -1.83 -6.02
CA LEU A 120 5.21 -1.93 -7.13
C LEU A 120 5.17 -3.33 -7.70
N GLU A 121 5.33 -3.43 -9.03
CA GLU A 121 5.51 -4.74 -9.65
C GLU A 121 6.79 -5.34 -9.09
N ASP A 122 6.60 -6.49 -8.46
CA ASP A 122 7.69 -7.29 -7.95
C ASP A 122 8.80 -7.41 -9.00
N ALA A 123 10.03 -7.04 -8.63
CA ALA A 123 11.18 -7.37 -9.44
C ALA A 123 11.15 -8.87 -9.72
N VAL A 124 11.19 -9.24 -11.00
CA VAL A 124 11.23 -10.63 -11.45
C VAL A 124 12.46 -11.26 -10.80
N ILE A 125 12.25 -12.11 -9.81
CA ILE A 125 13.33 -12.91 -9.24
C ILE A 125 13.61 -13.99 -10.28
N GLU A 126 14.62 -13.75 -11.13
CA GLU A 126 15.05 -14.71 -12.14
C GLU A 126 15.85 -15.88 -11.55
N ASP A 127 16.21 -15.83 -10.25
CA ASP A 127 17.07 -16.81 -9.59
C ASP A 127 16.36 -17.56 -8.44
N ASP A 128 16.10 -18.85 -8.66
CA ASP A 128 15.55 -19.80 -7.68
C ASP A 128 16.39 -19.89 -6.37
N ASN A 129 17.63 -19.39 -6.37
CA ASN A 129 18.49 -19.36 -5.17
C ASN A 129 18.11 -18.28 -4.16
N PHE A 130 17.30 -17.29 -4.55
CA PHE A 130 16.86 -16.19 -3.68
C PHE A 130 15.33 -16.18 -3.54
N PRO A 131 14.73 -17.17 -2.85
CA PRO A 131 13.28 -17.23 -2.65
C PRO A 131 12.74 -16.13 -1.71
N THR A 132 13.57 -15.13 -1.37
CA THR A 132 13.20 -14.00 -0.54
C THR A 132 12.29 -13.06 -1.30
N GLY A 133 11.04 -12.97 -0.84
CA GLY A 133 10.03 -12.07 -1.38
C GLY A 133 8.71 -12.35 -0.66
N GLY A 134 8.34 -11.48 0.26
CA GLY A 134 6.99 -11.41 0.79
C GLY A 134 6.20 -10.35 0.03
N HIS A 135 4.88 -10.37 0.17
CA HIS A 135 4.03 -9.29 -0.34
C HIS A 135 3.93 -8.20 0.72
N ASP A 136 4.02 -6.94 0.29
CA ASP A 136 3.74 -5.78 1.12
C ASP A 136 2.23 -5.65 1.29
N ILE A 137 1.71 -6.29 2.34
CA ILE A 137 0.28 -6.38 2.60
C ILE A 137 -0.04 -6.00 4.05
N GLY A 138 -1.00 -5.11 4.23
CA GLY A 138 -1.30 -4.61 5.56
C GLY A 138 -2.52 -3.71 5.66
N ILE A 139 -2.69 -3.18 6.86
CA ILE A 139 -3.72 -2.21 7.20
C ILE A 139 -3.02 -1.00 7.77
N PHE A 140 -3.08 0.12 7.06
CA PHE A 140 -2.60 1.41 7.50
C PHE A 140 -3.71 2.14 8.25
N ASP A 141 -3.47 2.49 9.51
CA ASP A 141 -4.29 3.41 10.27
C ASP A 141 -3.93 4.83 9.86
N TYR A 142 -4.81 5.49 9.10
CA TYR A 142 -4.53 6.82 8.55
C TYR A 142 -4.52 7.91 9.61
N GLU A 143 -5.18 7.67 10.75
CA GLU A 143 -5.24 8.62 11.86
C GLU A 143 -3.97 8.55 12.72
N ASN A 144 -3.56 7.34 13.09
CA ASN A 144 -2.38 7.12 13.93
C ASN A 144 -1.08 6.99 13.13
N LYS A 145 -1.16 6.93 11.79
CA LYS A 145 -0.03 6.74 10.88
C LYS A 145 0.78 5.49 11.24
N THR A 146 0.08 4.37 11.44
CA THR A 146 0.69 3.09 11.81
C THR A 146 0.27 1.97 10.87
N VAL A 147 1.20 1.06 10.60
CA VAL A 147 0.94 -0.16 9.83
C VAL A 147 0.67 -1.31 10.78
N SER A 148 -0.36 -2.08 10.50
CA SER A 148 -0.65 -3.34 11.18
C SER A 148 -0.78 -4.48 10.17
N SER A 149 -0.43 -5.68 10.61
CA SER A 149 -0.65 -6.93 9.86
C SER A 149 -2.12 -7.05 9.43
N CYS A 150 -2.35 -7.49 8.20
CA CYS A 150 -3.67 -7.95 7.75
C CYS A 150 -3.85 -9.45 8.04
N TYR A 151 -5.02 -10.01 7.69
CA TYR A 151 -5.46 -11.37 7.98
C TYR A 151 -4.59 -12.52 7.40
N TYR A 152 -3.56 -12.22 6.61
CA TYR A 152 -2.62 -13.21 6.09
C TYR A 152 -1.60 -13.63 7.18
N PRO A 153 -1.17 -14.90 7.26
CA PRO A 153 -0.15 -15.32 8.21
C PRO A 153 1.18 -14.58 7.97
N CYS A 154 1.49 -13.60 8.81
CA CYS A 154 2.72 -12.79 8.77
C CYS A 154 3.92 -13.48 9.44
N ASP A 155 4.07 -14.79 9.27
CA ASP A 155 5.32 -15.44 9.64
C ASP A 155 6.35 -15.16 8.54
N ALA A 156 7.06 -14.03 8.66
CA ALA A 156 8.06 -13.57 7.69
C ALA A 156 9.11 -14.64 7.35
N LYS A 157 9.37 -15.60 8.26
CA LYS A 157 10.33 -16.69 8.05
C LYS A 157 9.79 -17.82 7.18
N ASN A 158 8.47 -17.92 7.05
CA ASN A 158 7.76 -18.92 6.26
C ASN A 158 6.97 -18.32 5.09
N MET A 159 7.00 -17.00 4.91
CA MET A 159 6.42 -16.34 3.74
C MET A 159 7.20 -16.76 2.49
N ARG A 160 6.46 -17.24 1.50
CA ARG A 160 6.97 -17.48 0.14
C ARG A 160 6.28 -16.49 -0.77
N LYS A 161 7.01 -15.99 -1.77
CA LYS A 161 6.44 -15.20 -2.85
C LYS A 161 5.33 -16.01 -3.51
N THR A 162 4.12 -15.45 -3.57
CA THR A 162 2.99 -16.07 -4.24
C THR A 162 2.77 -15.40 -5.59
N PHE A 163 2.41 -16.19 -6.61
CA PHE A 163 2.03 -15.66 -7.92
C PHE A 163 0.63 -16.15 -8.29
N PRO A 164 -0.29 -15.27 -8.71
CA PRO A 164 -0.11 -13.81 -8.82
C PRO A 164 0.00 -13.12 -7.45
N ALA A 165 0.49 -11.89 -7.43
CA ALA A 165 0.52 -11.08 -6.21
C ALA A 165 -0.90 -10.88 -5.64
N PRO A 166 -1.05 -10.71 -4.31
CA PRO A 166 -2.32 -10.40 -3.69
C PRO A 166 -2.94 -9.14 -4.31
N MET A 167 -4.20 -9.24 -4.70
CA MET A 167 -4.96 -8.14 -5.28
C MET A 167 -6.34 -8.06 -4.63
N TRP A 168 -6.89 -6.87 -4.57
CA TRP A 168 -8.27 -6.66 -4.15
C TRP A 168 -9.19 -6.91 -5.33
N PHE A 169 -10.21 -7.75 -5.10
CA PHE A 169 -11.25 -8.01 -6.08
C PHE A 169 -12.59 -7.56 -5.49
N CYS A 170 -13.25 -6.63 -6.18
CA CYS A 170 -14.61 -6.24 -5.88
C CYS A 170 -15.51 -6.82 -6.96
N PRO A 171 -16.28 -7.89 -6.68
CA PRO A 171 -17.18 -8.45 -7.68
C PRO A 171 -18.21 -7.41 -8.10
N SER A 172 -18.40 -7.24 -9.40
CA SER A 172 -19.60 -6.60 -9.92
C SER A 172 -20.78 -7.55 -9.76
N LEU A 173 -21.94 -7.02 -9.36
CA LEU A 173 -23.20 -7.74 -9.52
C LEU A 173 -23.59 -7.64 -11.00
N ASP A 174 -23.51 -8.78 -11.71
CA ASP A 174 -24.14 -8.95 -13.03
C ASP A 174 -25.67 -8.95 -12.94
#